data_AF-A0A519KEB9-F1
#
_entry.id   AF-A0A519KEB9-F1
#
_cell.length_a   1.000
_cell.length_b   1.000
_cell.length_c   1.000
_cell.angle_alpha   90.00
_cell.angle_beta   90.00
_cell.angle_gamma   90.00
#
_symmetry.space_group_name_H-M   'P 1'
#
loop_
_entity.id
_entity.type
_entity.pdbx_description
1 polymer ?
#
loop_
_entity_poly.entity_id
_entity_poly.type
_entity_poly.pdbx_seq_one_letter_code
_entity_poly.pdbx_strand_id
1 'polypeptide(L)' 'MKKRKGRIVAIAILLMACIGNYMRMPGAREIRTVEFLSILAIGMMFALLVRESIAAFKSPDKPGDRQ' A
#
# COMPACT_ATOMS: atom_id res chain seq x y z
N MET A 1 -15.02 -4.45 -12.42
CA MET A 1 -14.66 -3.14 -11.80
C MET A 1 -14.58 -3.15 -10.27
N LYS A 2 -15.54 -3.74 -9.51
CA LYS A 2 -15.53 -3.76 -8.02
C LYS A 2 -14.24 -4.33 -7.40
N LYS A 3 -13.66 -5.39 -7.99
CA LYS A 3 -12.47 -6.08 -7.45
C LYS A 3 -11.20 -5.22 -7.44
N ARG A 4 -10.94 -4.38 -8.45
CA ARG A 4 -9.72 -3.54 -8.53
C ARG A 4 -9.76 -2.38 -7.52
N LYS A 5 -10.90 -1.66 -7.45
CA LYS A 5 -11.09 -0.59 -6.45
C LYS A 5 -11.02 -1.16 -5.02
N GLY A 6 -11.63 -2.33 -4.78
CA GLY A 6 -11.51 -3.04 -3.50
C GLY A 6 -10.07 -3.43 -3.15
N ARG A 7 -9.27 -3.86 -4.13
CA ARG A 7 -7.84 -4.17 -3.93
C ARG A 7 -7.02 -2.94 -3.53
N ILE A 8 -7.23 -1.80 -4.20
CA ILE A 8 -6.53 -0.55 -3.86
C ILE A 8 -6.87 -0.11 -2.43
N VAL A 9 -8.16 -0.16 -2.05
CA VAL A 9 -8.60 0.17 -0.69
C VAL A 9 -8.01 -0.77 0.35
N ALA A 10 -7.98 -2.08 0.08
CA ALA A 10 -7.37 -3.05 0.99
C ALA A 10 -5.86 -2.81 1.19
N ILE A 11 -5.12 -2.51 0.11
CA ILE A 11 -3.69 -2.16 0.19
C ILE A 11 -3.48 -0.88 1.00
N ALA A 12 -4.32 0.13 0.81
CA ALA A 12 -4.23 1.38 1.56
C ALA A 12 -4.48 1.19 3.07
N ILE A 13 -5.49 0.39 3.44
CA ILE A 13 -5.78 0.05 4.85
C ILE A 13 -4.59 -0.71 5.47
N LEU A 14 -4.04 -1.70 4.75
CA LEU A 14 -2.90 -2.47 5.22
C LEU A 14 -1.65 -1.60 5.37
N LEU A 15 -1.42 -0.67 4.46
CA LEU A 15 -0.34 0.31 4.55
C LEU A 15 -0.48 1.20 5.79
N MET A 16 -1.69 1.72 6.05
CA MET A 16 -1.95 2.49 7.28
C MET A 16 -1.70 1.66 8.54
N ALA A 17 -2.08 0.39 8.56
CA ALA A 17 -1.80 -0.50 9.68
C ALA A 17 -0.30 -0.70 9.91
N CYS A 18 0.50 -0.89 8.84
CA CYS A 18 1.96 -0.97 8.94
C CYS A 18 2.58 0.31 9.50
N ILE A 19 2.13 1.49 9.04
CA ILE A 19 2.61 2.79 9.53
C ILE A 19 2.25 2.95 11.00
N GLY A 20 1.00 2.69 11.39
CA GLY A 20 0.56 2.76 12.78
C GLY A 20 1.33 1.83 13.70
N ASN A 21 1.65 0.61 13.23
CA ASN A 21 2.48 -0.34 13.96
C ASN A 21 3.91 0.16 14.17
N TYR A 22 4.52 0.74 13.13
CA TYR A 22 5.84 1.35 13.22
C TYR A 22 5.85 2.54 14.20
N MET A 23 4.85 3.43 14.13
CA MET A 23 4.76 4.59 15.03
C MET A 23 4.56 4.22 16.51
N ARG A 24 4.04 3.02 16.79
CA ARG A 24 3.82 2.55 18.17
C ARG A 24 5.05 1.89 18.80
N MET A 25 6.14 1.69 18.06
CA MET A 25 7.38 1.14 18.61
C MET A 25 8.04 2.18 19.54
N PRO A 26 8.18 1.89 20.85
CA PRO A 26 8.69 2.86 21.81
C PRO A 26 10.22 3.03 21.68
N GLY A 27 10.66 4.28 21.52
CA GLY A 27 12.01 4.74 21.89
C GLY A 27 13.18 4.06 21.17
N ALA A 28 13.36 4.41 19.90
CA ALA A 28 14.52 4.12 19.04
C ALA A 28 15.85 4.70 19.58
N ARG A 29 16.38 4.17 20.69
CA ARG A 29 17.76 4.47 21.14
C ARG A 29 18.81 3.66 20.39
N GLU A 30 18.41 2.59 19.71
CA GLU A 30 19.25 1.70 18.89
C GLU A 30 18.39 1.29 17.70
N ILE A 31 18.83 1.54 16.47
CA ILE A 31 18.10 1.11 15.26
C ILE A 31 18.11 -0.43 15.25
N ARG A 32 17.03 -1.05 15.72
CA ARG A 32 16.91 -2.51 15.70
C ARG A 32 16.57 -2.93 14.27
N THR A 33 17.09 -4.08 13.83
CA THR A 33 16.78 -4.71 12.52
C THR A 33 15.27 -4.74 12.21
N VAL A 34 14.44 -4.82 13.24
CA VAL A 34 12.96 -4.80 13.16
C VAL A 34 12.41 -3.46 12.67
N GLU A 35 12.98 -2.33 13.06
CA GLU A 35 12.57 -1.01 12.60
C GLU A 35 12.94 -0.82 11.13
N PHE A 36 14.16 -1.22 10.75
CA PHE A 36 14.59 -1.20 9.35
C PHE A 36 13.69 -2.05 8.47
N LEU A 37 13.36 -3.27 8.90
CA LEU A 37 12.46 -4.16 8.18
C LEU A 37 11.04 -3.59 8.07
N SER A 38 10.57 -2.87 9.10
CA SER A 38 9.26 -2.21 9.10
C SER A 38 9.22 -1.07 8.09
N ILE A 39 10.25 -0.21 8.06
CA ILE A 39 10.36 0.87 7.07
C ILE A 39 10.45 0.31 5.65
N LEU A 40 11.24 -0.75 5.45
CA LEU A 40 11.35 -1.45 4.17
C LEU A 40 9.99 -2.00 3.71
N ALA A 41 9.24 -2.66 4.61
CA ALA A 41 7.92 -3.19 4.31
C ALA A 41 6.92 -2.08 3.95
N ILE A 42 6.94 -0.95 4.68
CA ILE A 42 6.12 0.23 4.37
C ILE A 42 6.45 0.76 2.97
N GLY A 43 7.74 0.88 2.63
CA GLY A 43 8.19 1.32 1.32
C GLY A 43 7.73 0.41 0.18
N MET A 44 7.84 -0.92 0.34
CA MET A 44 7.34 -1.88 -0.65
C MET A 44 5.82 -1.80 -0.83
N MET A 45 5.08 -1.74 0.28
CA MET A 45 3.62 -1.61 0.26
C MET A 45 3.18 -0.32 -0.42
N PHE A 46 3.89 0.78 -0.17
CA PHE A 46 3.65 2.05 -0.84
C PHE A 46 3.92 1.97 -2.35
N ALA A 47 5.04 1.39 -2.76
CA ALA A 47 5.35 1.19 -4.18
C ALA A 47 4.29 0.34 -4.91
N LEU A 48 3.77 -0.71 -4.25
CA LEU A 48 2.65 -1.50 -4.76
C LEU A 48 1.38 -0.67 -4.91
N LEU A 49 1.04 0.16 -3.91
CA LEU A 49 -0.13 1.04 -3.97
C LEU A 49 -0.03 2.04 -5.12
N VAL A 50 1.16 2.65 -5.31
CA VAL A 50 1.43 3.57 -6.42
C VAL A 50 1.29 2.86 -7.77
N ARG A 51 1.86 1.67 -7.93
CA ARG A 51 1.74 0.88 -9.16
C ARG A 51 0.29 0.55 -9.49
N GLU A 52 -0.49 0.11 -8.51
CA GLU A 52 -1.91 -0.22 -8.68
C GLU A 52 -2.74 1.03 -9.02
N SER A 53 -2.41 2.16 -8.41
CA SER A 53 -3.03 3.45 -8.69
C SER A 53 -2.74 3.88 -10.13
N ILE A 54 -1.47 3.87 -10.55
CA ILE A 54 -1.06 4.19 -11.93
C ILE A 54 -1.74 3.24 -12.93
N ALA A 55 -1.82 1.95 -12.64
CA ALA A 55 -2.50 0.98 -13.50
C ALA A 55 -4.01 1.26 -13.63
N ALA A 56 -4.64 1.76 -12.56
CA ALA A 56 -6.03 2.20 -12.60
C ALA A 56 -6.20 3.47 -13.44
N PHE A 57 -5.27 4.41 -13.42
CA PHE A 57 -5.31 5.62 -14.26
C PHE A 57 -4.97 5.34 -15.74
N LYS A 58 -4.04 4.42 -16.01
CA LYS A 58 -3.59 4.07 -17.38
C LYS A 58 -4.56 3.13 -18.13
N SER A 59 -5.53 2.55 -17.43
CA SER A 59 -6.69 1.92 -18.06
C SER A 59 -7.86 2.91 -18.03
N PRO A 60 -7.92 3.93 -18.93
CA PRO A 60 -9.18 4.60 -19.17
C PRO A 60 -10.18 3.52 -19.57
N ASP A 61 -11.35 3.56 -18.94
CA ASP A 61 -12.51 2.73 -19.24
C ASP A 61 -12.59 2.57 -20.77
N LYS A 62 -12.35 1.37 -21.31
CA LYS A 62 -12.76 1.10 -22.70
C LYS A 62 -14.27 0.91 -22.62
N PRO A 63 -15.08 1.82 -23.21
CA PRO A 63 -16.54 1.78 -23.10
C PRO A 63 -17.12 0.68 -24.02
N GLY A 64 -16.71 -0.58 -23.83
CA GLY A 64 -17.07 -1.70 -24.71
C GLY A 64 -17.44 -3.01 -24.01
N ASP A 65 -17.05 -3.23 -22.75
CA ASP A 65 -17.26 -4.53 -22.07
C ASP A 65 -18.52 -4.52 -21.18
N ARG A 66 -19.63 -4.01 -21.73
CA ARG A 66 -20.99 -4.23 -21.20
C ARG A 66 -21.83 -4.90 -22.28
N GLN A 67 -21.50 -6.14 -22.60
CA GLN A 67 -22.42 -7.09 -23.20
C GLN A 67 -22.37 -8.38 -22.39
#